data_AF-A0A0W1AY27-F1
#
_entry.id   AF-A0A0W1AY27-F1
#
_cell.length_a   1.000
_cell.length_b   1.000
_cell.length_c   1.000
_cell.angle_alpha   90.00
_cell.angle_beta   90.00
_cell.angle_gamma   90.00
#
_symmetry.space_group_name_H-M   'P 1'
#
loop_
_entity.id
_entity.type
_entity.pdbx_description
1 polymer ?
#
loop_
_entity_poly.entity_id
_entity_poly.type
_entity_poly.pdbx_seq_one_letter_code
_entity_poly.pdbx_strand_id
1 'polypeptide(L)'
;MTHKEENRAFIEKCGAQAVIADVFDREAIFASIHKAQPEVVIHQLTSLSQRNFSDNSRIRIEGTRNIVDASLATGVEQIIAQSIS
;
A
#
# COMPACT_ATOMS: atom_id res chain seq x y z
N MET A 1 5.09 2.53 2.06
CA MET A 1 4.54 1.79 3.22
C MET A 1 5.08 0.36 3.19
N THR A 2 5.19 -0.30 4.34
CA THR A 2 5.60 -1.72 4.43
C THR A 2 4.89 -2.40 5.62
N HIS A 3 4.59 -3.69 5.51
CA HIS A 3 3.97 -4.45 6.62
C HIS A 3 5.02 -5.07 7.57
N LYS A 4 6.32 -4.83 7.33
CA LYS A 4 7.41 -5.40 8.12
C LYS A 4 8.22 -4.30 8.79
N GLU A 5 8.32 -4.36 10.12
CA GLU A 5 9.11 -3.39 10.89
C GLU A 5 10.59 -3.40 10.49
N GLU A 6 11.13 -4.58 10.18
CA GLU A 6 12.54 -4.78 9.78
C GLU A 6 12.95 -3.97 8.53
N ASN A 7 11.99 -3.61 7.67
CA ASN A 7 12.24 -2.81 6.47
C ASN A 7 12.36 -1.31 6.75
N ARG A 8 11.96 -0.82 7.93
CA ARG A 8 11.95 0.62 8.27
C ARG A 8 13.29 1.27 8.03
N ALA A 9 14.34 0.74 8.66
CA ALA A 9 15.68 1.32 8.61
C ALA A 9 16.24 1.36 7.18
N PHE A 10 15.93 0.34 6.37
CA PHE A 10 16.35 0.31 4.97
C PHE A 10 15.65 1.41 4.14
N ILE A 11 14.33 1.56 4.29
CA ILE A 11 13.55 2.59 3.60
C ILE A 11 14.04 3.99 3.98
N GLU A 12 14.26 4.23 5.28
CA GLU A 12 14.75 5.53 5.79
C GLU A 12 16.18 5.82 5.30
N LYS A 13 17.05 4.81 5.22
CA LYS A 13 18.40 4.95 4.64
C LYS A 13 18.37 5.32 3.14
N CYS A 14 17.32 4.94 2.42
CA CYS A 14 17.10 5.34 1.02
C CYS A 14 16.53 6.77 0.88
N GLY A 15 16.34 7.51 1.97
CA GLY A 15 15.85 8.89 1.96
C GLY A 15 14.32 9.02 1.91
N ALA A 16 13.58 7.92 2.09
CA ALA A 16 12.13 7.92 2.14
C ALA A 16 11.60 7.86 3.58
N GLN A 17 10.39 8.36 3.82
CA GLN A 17 9.71 8.16 5.09
C GLN A 17 9.06 6.77 5.15
N ALA A 18 9.44 5.96 6.13
CA ALA A 18 8.83 4.66 6.35
C ALA A 18 7.51 4.78 7.14
N VAL A 19 6.46 4.15 6.60
CA VAL A 19 5.18 3.97 7.26
C VAL A 19 4.89 2.48 7.33
N ILE A 20 4.63 2.00 8.55
CA ILE A 20 4.26 0.61 8.81
C ILE A 20 2.76 0.52 8.72
N ALA A 21 2.26 -0.34 7.83
CA ALA A 21 0.84 -0.49 7.60
C ALA A 21 0.53 -1.90 7.08
N ASP A 22 -0.59 -2.43 7.53
CA ASP A 22 -1.26 -3.57 6.91
C ASP A 22 -2.31 -3.04 5.93
N VAL A 23 -2.30 -3.53 4.69
CA VAL A 23 -3.27 -3.11 3.67
C VAL A 23 -4.70 -3.57 3.99
N PHE A 24 -4.84 -4.59 4.84
CA PHE A 24 -6.14 -5.07 5.29
C PHE A 24 -6.71 -4.25 6.45
N ASP A 25 -5.89 -3.43 7.12
CA ASP A 25 -6.36 -2.45 8.10
C ASP A 25 -6.78 -1.17 7.38
N ARG A 26 -8.08 -1.09 7.07
CA ARG A 26 -8.66 0.02 6.31
C ARG A 26 -8.41 1.36 6.98
N GLU A 27 -8.66 1.47 8.29
CA GLU A 27 -8.53 2.74 9.00
C GLU A 27 -7.08 3.20 9.04
N ALA A 28 -6.13 2.28 9.23
CA ALA A 28 -4.71 2.61 9.18
C ALA A 28 -4.28 3.10 7.79
N ILE A 29 -4.80 2.50 6.70
CA ILE A 29 -4.53 2.97 5.33
C ILE A 29 -5.09 4.37 5.10
N PHE A 30 -6.33 4.62 5.50
CA PHE A 30 -6.94 5.95 5.42
C PHE A 30 -6.13 6.99 6.17
N ALA A 31 -5.80 6.73 7.43
CA ALA A 31 -4.99 7.63 8.25
C ALA A 31 -3.60 7.87 7.62
N SER A 32 -2.98 6.83 7.05
CA SER A 32 -1.66 6.93 6.44
C SER A 32 -1.65 7.77 5.17
N ILE A 33 -2.61 7.56 4.26
CA ILE A 33 -2.73 8.35 3.03
C ILE A 33 -3.16 9.78 3.36
N HIS A 34 -4.11 9.97 4.29
CA HIS A 34 -4.53 11.30 4.73
C HIS A 34 -3.39 12.09 5.37
N LYS A 35 -2.54 11.46 6.17
CA LYS A 35 -1.37 12.11 6.76
C LYS A 35 -0.30 12.44 5.70
N ALA A 36 -0.13 11.58 4.70
CA ALA A 36 0.88 11.76 3.67
C ALA A 36 0.50 12.80 2.60
N GLN A 37 -0.81 13.04 2.38
CA GLN A 37 -1.34 13.91 1.31
C GLN A 37 -0.59 13.72 -0.04
N PRO A 38 -0.50 12.49 -0.57
CA PRO A 38 0.30 12.25 -1.76
C PRO A 38 -0.42 12.74 -3.04
N GLU A 39 0.33 13.29 -3.98
CA GLU A 39 -0.15 13.57 -5.34
C GLU A 39 -0.38 12.26 -6.13
N VAL A 40 0.50 11.26 -5.92
CA VAL A 40 0.49 9.98 -6.63
C VAL A 40 0.63 8.82 -5.65
N VAL A 41 -0.16 7.77 -5.86
CA VAL A 41 -0.01 6.49 -5.15
C VAL A 41 0.44 5.39 -6.11
N ILE A 42 1.55 4.73 -5.76
CA ILE A 42 2.05 3.56 -6.49
C ILE A 42 1.84 2.32 -5.60
N HIS A 43 0.99 1.40 -6.05
CA HIS A 43 0.68 0.15 -5.35
C HIS A 43 1.28 -1.06 -6.09
N GLN A 44 2.21 -1.74 -5.41
CA GLN A 44 2.97 -2.90 -5.91
C GLN A 44 2.89 -4.09 -4.93
N LEU A 45 1.80 -4.22 -4.17
CA LEU A 45 1.68 -5.31 -3.19
C LEU A 45 1.42 -6.64 -3.91
N THR A 46 2.07 -7.70 -3.44
CA THR A 46 1.94 -9.05 -4.01
C THR A 46 2.33 -10.11 -2.98
N SER A 47 1.78 -11.32 -3.13
CA SER A 47 2.21 -12.52 -2.40
C SER A 47 2.85 -13.59 -3.33
N LEU A 48 3.20 -13.19 -4.57
CA LEU A 48 3.66 -14.12 -5.60
C LEU A 48 5.06 -14.71 -5.34
N SER A 49 5.93 -14.01 -4.61
CA SER A 49 7.25 -14.54 -4.22
C SER A 49 7.14 -15.81 -3.36
N GLN A 50 6.03 -15.95 -2.63
CA GLN A 50 5.71 -17.12 -1.81
C GLN A 50 4.80 -18.12 -2.54
N ARG A 51 4.45 -17.86 -3.81
CA ARG A 51 3.46 -18.60 -4.60
C ARG A 51 2.10 -18.74 -3.89
N ASN A 52 1.74 -17.77 -3.05
CA ASN A 52 0.50 -17.77 -2.31
C ASN A 52 -0.58 -17.00 -3.10
N PHE A 53 -1.29 -17.72 -3.95
CA PHE A 53 -2.29 -17.15 -4.86
C PHE A 53 -3.57 -16.69 -4.14
N SER A 54 -3.92 -17.33 -3.02
CA SER A 54 -5.08 -16.93 -2.21
C SER A 54 -4.87 -15.54 -1.62
N ASP A 55 -3.72 -15.33 -0.96
CA ASP A 55 -3.39 -14.02 -0.38
C ASP A 55 -3.18 -12.97 -1.47
N ASN A 56 -2.55 -13.35 -2.60
CA ASN A 56 -2.42 -12.42 -3.72
C ASN A 56 -3.80 -12.00 -4.27
N SER A 57 -4.76 -12.92 -4.34
CA SER A 57 -6.14 -12.60 -4.75
C SER A 57 -6.82 -11.68 -3.74
N ARG A 58 -6.64 -11.94 -2.44
CA ARG A 58 -7.17 -11.09 -1.37
C ARG A 58 -6.57 -9.69 -1.38
N ILE A 59 -5.25 -9.55 -1.58
CA ILE A 59 -4.58 -8.25 -1.78
C ILE A 59 -5.24 -7.49 -2.93
N ARG A 60 -5.49 -8.16 -4.06
CA ARG A 60 -6.06 -7.53 -5.26
C ARG A 60 -7.50 -7.07 -5.08
N ILE A 61 -8.28 -7.76 -4.23
CA ILE A 61 -9.69 -7.43 -3.98
C ILE A 61 -9.80 -6.44 -2.81
N GLU A 62 -9.41 -6.86 -1.61
CA GLU A 62 -9.59 -6.08 -0.38
C GLU A 62 -8.54 -4.98 -0.26
N GLY A 63 -7.26 -5.33 -0.42
CA GLY A 63 -6.15 -4.39 -0.24
C GLY A 63 -6.19 -3.24 -1.24
N THR A 64 -6.40 -3.55 -2.52
CA THR A 64 -6.58 -2.53 -3.56
C THR A 64 -7.79 -1.65 -3.28
N ARG A 65 -8.92 -2.22 -2.82
CA ARG A 65 -10.11 -1.42 -2.49
C ARG A 65 -9.82 -0.39 -1.40
N ASN A 66 -9.11 -0.79 -0.34
CA ASN A 66 -8.74 0.12 0.74
C ASN A 66 -7.85 1.27 0.25
N ILE A 67 -6.86 0.98 -0.60
CA ILE A 67 -5.99 2.01 -1.17
C ILE A 67 -6.78 2.96 -2.07
N VAL A 68 -7.59 2.44 -2.99
CA VAL A 68 -8.38 3.25 -3.92
C VAL A 68 -9.35 4.16 -3.16
N ASP A 69 -10.04 3.62 -2.15
CA ASP A 69 -11.00 4.40 -1.38
C ASP A 69 -10.33 5.52 -0.59
N ALA A 70 -9.20 5.22 0.06
CA ALA A 70 -8.44 6.22 0.80
C ALA A 70 -7.89 7.30 -0.13
N SER A 71 -7.35 6.91 -1.29
CA SER A 71 -6.86 7.84 -2.32
C SER A 71 -7.96 8.78 -2.84
N LEU A 72 -9.15 8.25 -3.12
CA LEU A 72 -10.30 9.07 -3.53
C LEU A 72 -10.73 10.04 -2.43
N ALA A 73 -10.77 9.56 -1.18
CA ALA A 73 -11.17 10.39 -0.03
C ALA A 73 -10.20 11.53 0.27
N THR A 74 -8.93 11.42 -0.13
CA THR A 74 -7.90 12.44 0.10
C THR A 74 -7.53 13.24 -1.15
N GLY A 75 -8.19 13.00 -2.28
CA GLY A 75 -7.95 13.75 -3.51
C GLY A 75 -6.63 13.44 -4.21
N VAL A 76 -6.12 12.21 -4.08
CA VAL A 76 -4.94 11.76 -4.85
C VAL A 76 -5.22 11.86 -6.34
N GLU A 77 -4.32 12.49 -7.10
CA GLU A 77 -4.52 12.79 -8.52
C GLU A 77 -4.30 11.57 -9.42
N GLN A 78 -3.41 10.66 -9.02
CA GLN A 78 -3.06 9.49 -9.83
C GLN A 78 -2.76 8.24 -9.00
N ILE A 79 -3.26 7.09 -9.47
CA ILE A 79 -2.89 5.76 -8.93
C ILE A 79 -2.23 4.94 -10.04
N ILE A 80 -1.04 4.42 -9.74
CA ILE A 80 -0.35 3.41 -10.57
C ILE A 80 -0.44 2.08 -9.83
N ALA A 81 -1.22 1.16 -10.37
CA ALA A 81 -1.37 -0.18 -9.82
C ALA A 81 -0.63 -1.21 -10.69
N GLN A 82 0.10 -2.11 -10.05
CA GLN A 82 0.58 -3.32 -10.70
C GLN A 82 -0.55 -4.34 -10.79
N SER A 83 -0.81 -4.85 -11.98
CA SER A 83 -1.56 -6.09 -12.17
C SER A 83 -0.65 -7.16 -12.74
N ILE A 84 -1.10 -8.41 -12.64
CA ILE A 84 -0.53 -9.54 -13.35
C ILE A 84 -1.60 -10.12 -14.29
N SER A 85 -1.16 -10.73 -15.40
CA SER A 85 -1.98 -11.51 -16.33
C SER A 85 -1.65 -12.99 -16.21
#